data_AF-A0A850NVS3-F1
#
_entry.id   AF-A0A850NVS3-F1
#
_cell.length_a   1.000
_cell.length_b   1.000
_cell.length_c   1.000
_cell.angle_alpha   90.00
_cell.angle_beta   90.00
_cell.angle_gamma   90.00
#
_symmetry.space_group_name_H-M   'P 1'
#
loop_
_entity.id
_entity.type
_entity.pdbx_description
1 polymer ?
#
loop_
_entity_poly.entity_id
_entity_poly.type
_entity_poly.pdbx_seq_one_letter_code
_entity_poly.pdbx_strand_id
1 'polypeptide(L)' 'GGVPLLWQGVVVGGIGSSGGSPEADLSVCAAGVAALA' A
#
# COMPACT_ATOMS: atom_id res chain seq x y z
N GLY A 1 -0.99 -1.91 -8.58
CA GLY A 1 -1.71 -2.14 -7.30
C GLY A 1 -1.74 -0.89 -6.44
N GLY A 2 -2.59 -0.83 -5.41
CA GLY A 2 -2.65 0.29 -4.47
C GLY A 2 -3.29 -0.06 -3.13
N VAL A 3 -2.78 0.55 -2.05
CA VAL A 3 -3.24 0.32 -0.67
C VAL A 3 -3.37 1.67 0.07
N PRO A 4 -4.47 1.92 0.82
CA PRO A 4 -4.63 3.15 1.58
C PRO A 4 -3.68 3.22 2.78
N LEU A 5 -3.23 4.44 3.12
CA LEU A 5 -2.50 4.72 4.35
C LEU A 5 -3.47 5.26 5.41
N LEU A 6 -3.48 4.62 6.57
CA LEU A 6 -4.35 4.98 7.70
C LEU A 6 -3.54 5.60 8.83
N TRP A 7 -3.99 6.72 9.37
CA TRP A 7 -3.50 7.31 10.62
C TRP A 7 -4.67 7.52 11.56
N GLN A 8 -4.66 6.85 12.71
CA GLN A 8 -5.79 6.86 13.67
C GLN A 8 -7.15 6.51 13.01
N GLY A 9 -7.15 5.56 12.08
CA GLY A 9 -8.35 5.15 11.35
C GLY A 9 -8.80 6.09 10.22
N VAL A 10 -8.11 7.22 10.02
CA VAL A 10 -8.39 8.16 8.93
C VAL A 10 -7.49 7.88 7.73
N VAL A 11 -8.05 7.85 6.52
CA VAL A 11 -7.27 7.77 5.28
C VAL A 11 -6.51 9.07 5.07
N VAL A 12 -5.18 9.01 5.11
CA VAL A 12 -4.29 10.18 4.94
C VAL A 12 -3.53 10.18 3.62
N GLY A 13 -3.62 9.10 2.85
CA GLY A 13 -2.96 8.96 1.56
C GLY A 13 -3.03 7.54 1.03
N GLY A 14 -2.16 7.21 0.09
CA GLY A 14 -2.05 5.87 -0.48
C GLY A 14 -0.65 5.59 -1.01
N ILE A 15 -0.28 4.32 -0.99
CA ILE A 15 0.91 3.81 -1.68
C ILE A 15 0.47 3.11 -2.97
N GLY A 16 1.16 3.39 -4.06
CA GLY A 16 0.93 2.77 -5.36
C GLY A 16 2.19 2.11 -5.89
N SER A 17 2.04 0.93 -6.48
CA SER A 17 3.10 0.21 -7.20
C SER A 17 2.55 -0.21 -8.56
N SER A 18 3.39 -0.18 -9.58
CA SER A 18 3.05 -0.64 -10.92
C SER A 18 4.30 -1.18 -11.60
N GLY A 19 4.18 -2.33 -12.25
CA GLY A 19 5.27 -2.95 -13.02
C GLY A 19 5.26 -4.47 -13.00
N GLY A 20 4.56 -5.09 -12.04
CA GLY A 20 4.37 -6.54 -11.97
C GLY A 20 2.95 -7.00 -12.37
N SER A 21 2.57 -8.21 -11.94
CA SER A 21 1.16 -8.61 -11.93
C SER A 21 0.39 -7.77 -10.90
N PRO A 22 -0.94 -7.62 -11.02
CA PRO A 22 -1.74 -6.90 -10.04
C PRO A 22 -1.52 -7.38 -8.60
N GLU A 23 -1.37 -8.69 -8.39
CA GLU A 23 -1.13 -9.32 -7.09
C GLU A 23 0.27 -9.00 -6.57
N ALA A 24 1.29 -9.02 -7.45
CA ALA A 24 2.65 -8.65 -7.09
C ALA A 24 2.70 -7.18 -6.64
N ASP A 25 2.04 -6.28 -7.38
CA ASP A 25 1.97 -4.87 -7.00
C ASP A 25 1.25 -4.66 -5.66
N LEU A 26 0.16 -5.37 -5.41
CA LEU A 26 -0.56 -5.32 -4.13
C LEU A 26 0.32 -5.81 -2.97
N SER A 27 1.12 -6.86 -3.19
CA SER A 27 2.04 -7.39 -2.16
C SER A 27 3.13 -6.37 -1.78
N VAL A 28 3.69 -5.66 -2.77
CA VAL A 28 4.67 -4.59 -2.54
C VAL A 28 4.04 -3.43 -1.77
N CYS A 29 2.85 -2.98 -2.18
CA CYS A 29 2.12 -1.94 -1.46
C CYS A 29 1.82 -2.34 -0.01
N ALA A 30 1.35 -3.58 0.22
CA ALA A 30 1.05 -4.08 1.56
C ALA A 30 2.29 -4.14 2.46
N ALA A 31 3.44 -4.59 1.93
CA ALA A 31 4.71 -4.58 2.65
C ALA A 31 5.15 -3.15 3.01
N GLY A 32 4.96 -2.20 2.09
CA GLY A 32 5.23 -0.78 2.35
C GLY A 32 4.37 -0.21 3.48
N VAL A 33 3.08 -0.54 3.53
CA VAL A 33 2.20 -0.12 4.64
C VAL A 33 2.63 -0.76 5.96
N ALA A 34 2.98 -2.06 5.95
CA ALA A 34 3.42 -2.77 7.16
C ALA A 34 4.72 -2.21 7.76
N ALA A 35 5.59 -1.62 6.94
CA ALA A 35 6.85 -1.03 7.38
C ALA A 35 6.68 0.34 8.11
N LEU A 36 5.48 0.93 8.09
CA LEU A 36 5.17 2.21 8.75
C LEU A 36 4.70 2.04 10.20
N ALA A 37 4.64 0.80 10.71
CA ALA A 37 4.22 0.46 12.07
C ALA A 37 5.31 0.74 13.13
#